data_AF-A0A7G6RL37-F1
#
_entry.id   AF-A0A7G6RL37-F1
#
_cell.length_a   1.000
_cell.length_b   1.000
_cell.length_c   1.000
_cell.angle_alpha   90.00
_cell.angle_beta   90.00
_cell.angle_gamma   90.00
#
_symmetry.space_group_name_H-M   'P 1'
#
loop_
_entity.id
_entity.type
_entity.pdbx_description
1 polymer ?
#
loop_
_entity_poly.entity_id
_entity_poly.type
_entity_poly.pdbx_seq_one_letter_code
_entity_poly.pdbx_strand_id
1 'polypeptide(L)'
;MDSAVQDSELVGRAVTRVRYVPYISGDKETGEKLAWEEVPTEHVPWANFRRGLARCWYDVPWIAFELFLTRDQLLELSPEFGGKVNLDYSSVADAEKQSQDSPPPEIFKRARVWEIWDKEKRQVIFIATGFKEKPLRVEPDPLGLTQFFPIPRPLMAIQTSDTLVPIPPYRMYKAQAEELSNITVRINALIKMLKVRGVRDGQIGEFSDIADAEDGDLVPMQDATALYSQAGGLEKAIWLMPIDMVQAVIQGLYIQREQVKQVIYEITGISDILRGASDPNETLGAQNIKAQFGSQRIQKKQKEAARYARDLLRIKSELIANKFQPQTLLMMTGIKLPSAQEKQMVQAKIQQEQAKAQQTGQPPQIPEEAEEMLKKPTFEEVLQLLRSDIQRQYRIDVESDSTIRADLARSQENMSMFLQGTAQYIQATALRQCRPTSSRRRPPSSSTRRLPATTSSANRPRMRLPLLRMKPPRQRASPIQHNRPSSKLKPPNSRRCSSRWRRCSSRQRLRSSPRKWTCR
;
A
#
# COMPACT_ATOMS: atom_id res chain seq x y z
N MET A 1 -5.84 -2.92 -7.86
CA MET A 1 -6.02 -2.14 -6.61
C MET A 1 -4.69 -1.64 -6.09
N ASP A 2 -3.68 -2.49 -5.98
CA ASP A 2 -2.34 -2.12 -5.49
C ASP A 2 -1.72 -0.93 -6.24
N SER A 3 -1.75 -0.94 -7.58
CA SER A 3 -1.29 0.20 -8.39
C SER A 3 -2.04 1.49 -8.07
N ALA A 4 -3.35 1.41 -7.80
CA ALA A 4 -4.14 2.58 -7.43
C ALA A 4 -3.77 3.10 -6.04
N VAL A 5 -3.43 2.23 -5.08
CA VAL A 5 -2.94 2.66 -3.77
C VAL A 5 -1.59 3.37 -3.95
N GLN A 6 -0.67 2.82 -4.73
CA GLN A 6 0.63 3.43 -5.02
C GLN A 6 0.51 4.79 -5.71
N ASP A 7 -0.35 4.91 -6.73
CA ASP A 7 -0.60 6.19 -7.42
C ASP A 7 -1.17 7.24 -6.45
N SER A 8 -2.04 6.83 -5.52
CA SER A 8 -2.55 7.74 -4.50
C SER A 8 -1.44 8.28 -3.59
N GLU A 9 -0.41 7.48 -3.30
CA GLU A 9 0.73 7.89 -2.48
C GLU A 9 1.70 8.81 -3.24
N LEU A 10 1.86 8.59 -4.55
CA LEU A 10 2.77 9.38 -5.39
C LEU A 10 2.17 10.74 -5.75
N VAL A 11 0.98 10.74 -6.35
CA VAL A 11 0.38 11.97 -6.92
C VAL A 11 -0.80 12.50 -6.10
N GLY A 12 -1.23 11.79 -5.06
CA GLY A 12 -2.36 12.19 -4.22
C GLY A 12 -3.73 11.75 -4.74
N ARG A 13 -3.78 11.05 -5.89
CA ARG A 13 -5.01 10.55 -6.51
C ARG A 13 -4.76 9.27 -7.29
N ALA A 14 -5.73 8.37 -7.26
CA ALA A 14 -5.77 7.24 -8.17
C ALA A 14 -7.13 7.02 -8.81
N VAL A 15 -7.09 6.44 -10.01
CA VAL A 15 -8.25 6.21 -10.86
C VAL A 15 -8.18 4.79 -11.44
N THR A 16 -9.31 4.10 -11.42
CA THR A 16 -9.46 2.74 -11.93
C THR A 16 -10.79 2.70 -12.63
N ARG A 17 -10.73 2.34 -13.91
CA ARG A 17 -11.85 2.32 -14.82
C ARG A 17 -12.45 0.91 -14.87
N VAL A 18 -13.76 0.85 -14.90
CA VAL A 18 -14.52 -0.38 -15.15
C VAL A 18 -14.90 -0.39 -16.63
N ARG A 19 -14.63 -1.50 -17.33
CA ARG A 19 -15.01 -1.68 -18.73
C ARG A 19 -15.95 -2.85 -18.88
N TYR A 20 -16.81 -2.79 -19.88
CA TYR A 20 -17.55 -3.93 -20.39
C TYR A 20 -16.85 -4.45 -21.63
N VAL A 21 -16.52 -5.73 -21.67
CA VAL A 21 -15.86 -6.38 -22.81
C VAL A 21 -16.68 -7.61 -23.21
N PRO A 22 -17.48 -7.51 -24.29
CA PRO A 22 -18.13 -8.67 -24.89
C PRO A 22 -17.15 -9.44 -25.78
N TYR A 23 -17.02 -10.74 -25.56
CA TYR A 23 -16.32 -11.65 -26.46
C TYR A 23 -17.32 -12.25 -27.43
N ILE A 24 -17.17 -11.93 -28.70
CA ILE A 24 -18.04 -12.38 -29.77
C ILE A 24 -17.35 -13.57 -30.44
N SER A 25 -18.06 -14.70 -30.60
CA SER A 25 -17.61 -15.84 -31.39
C SER A 25 -18.51 -16.03 -32.62
N GLY A 26 -17.88 -16.26 -33.76
CA GLY A 26 -18.56 -16.44 -35.05
C GLY A 26 -17.94 -15.59 -36.17
N ASP A 27 -18.05 -16.06 -37.41
CA ASP A 27 -17.63 -15.31 -38.58
C ASP A 27 -18.67 -14.23 -38.93
N LYS A 28 -18.21 -13.09 -39.46
CA LYS A 28 -19.05 -11.94 -39.85
C LYS A 28 -20.21 -12.31 -40.79
N GLU A 29 -20.12 -13.43 -41.50
CA GLU A 29 -21.11 -13.92 -42.46
C GLU A 29 -22.21 -14.80 -41.84
N THR A 30 -21.97 -15.46 -40.70
CA THR A 30 -22.92 -16.43 -40.09
C THR A 30 -23.71 -15.85 -38.90
N GLY A 31 -23.50 -14.57 -38.60
CA GLY A 31 -24.12 -13.87 -37.48
C GLY A 31 -23.27 -13.99 -36.22
N GLU A 32 -22.79 -12.84 -35.75
CA GLU A 32 -22.02 -12.69 -34.52
C GLU A 32 -22.84 -13.19 -33.32
N LYS A 33 -22.36 -14.22 -32.62
CA LYS A 33 -22.96 -14.70 -31.37
C LYS A 33 -22.09 -14.28 -30.19
N LEU A 34 -22.73 -13.80 -29.14
CA LEU A 34 -22.03 -13.43 -27.91
C LEU A 34 -21.61 -14.71 -27.18
N ALA A 35 -20.30 -14.91 -27.02
CA ALA A 35 -19.75 -16.12 -26.40
C ALA A 35 -19.59 -15.96 -24.89
N TRP A 36 -19.04 -14.81 -24.49
CA TRP A 36 -18.72 -14.51 -23.10
C TRP A 36 -18.73 -13.01 -22.87
N GLU A 37 -18.89 -12.60 -21.62
CA GLU A 37 -18.90 -11.20 -21.22
C GLU A 37 -18.05 -11.03 -19.98
N GLU A 38 -17.23 -9.98 -19.94
CA GLU A 38 -16.39 -9.70 -18.79
C GLU A 38 -16.48 -8.24 -18.39
N VAL A 39 -16.32 -7.99 -17.09
CA VAL A 39 -16.20 -6.63 -16.53
C VAL A 39 -14.81 -6.43 -15.91
N PRO A 40 -13.76 -6.23 -16.73
CA PRO A 40 -12.42 -5.99 -16.24
C PRO A 40 -12.30 -4.60 -15.60
N THR A 41 -11.35 -4.50 -14.66
CA THR A 41 -10.91 -3.23 -14.05
C THR A 41 -9.55 -2.86 -14.57
N GLU A 42 -9.46 -1.71 -15.22
CA GLU A 42 -8.24 -1.17 -15.81
C GLU A 42 -7.68 -0.06 -14.92
N HIS A 43 -6.38 -0.13 -14.63
CA HIS A 43 -5.69 0.94 -13.95
C HIS A 43 -5.42 2.09 -14.93
N VAL A 44 -5.82 3.30 -14.58
CA VAL A 44 -5.58 4.48 -15.42
C VAL A 44 -4.41 5.25 -14.85
N PRO A 45 -3.28 5.38 -15.58
CA PRO A 45 -2.17 6.22 -15.16
C PRO A 45 -2.62 7.65 -14.90
N TRP A 46 -2.10 8.26 -13.84
CA TRP A 46 -2.51 9.61 -13.42
C TRP A 46 -2.37 10.68 -14.51
N ALA A 47 -1.38 10.56 -15.40
CA ALA A 47 -1.13 11.49 -16.51
C ALA A 47 -2.20 11.43 -17.60
N ASN A 48 -2.82 10.26 -17.76
CA ASN A 48 -3.79 9.95 -18.81
C ASN A 48 -5.23 10.28 -18.38
N PHE A 49 -5.43 10.86 -17.19
CA PHE A 49 -6.75 11.17 -16.67
C PHE A 49 -6.96 12.68 -16.49
N ARG A 50 -8.02 13.20 -17.10
CA ARG A 50 -8.46 14.59 -16.95
C ARG A 50 -9.92 14.63 -16.50
N ARG A 51 -10.30 15.76 -15.90
CA ARG A 51 -11.69 16.03 -15.49
C ARG A 51 -12.01 17.50 -15.63
N GLY A 52 -13.29 17.81 -15.72
CA GLY A 52 -13.81 19.16 -15.59
C GLY A 52 -13.57 19.76 -14.20
N LEU A 53 -13.62 21.09 -14.15
CA LEU A 53 -13.54 21.86 -12.91
C LEU A 53 -14.78 21.60 -12.05
N ALA A 54 -14.57 21.23 -10.79
CA ALA A 54 -15.61 21.01 -9.79
C ALA A 54 -15.01 21.02 -8.37
N ARG A 55 -15.82 21.40 -7.39
CA ARG A 55 -15.49 21.37 -5.94
C ARG A 55 -15.85 20.04 -5.29
N CYS A 56 -16.93 19.42 -5.73
CA CYS A 56 -17.40 18.12 -5.27
C CYS A 56 -17.43 17.12 -6.44
N TRP A 57 -17.24 15.82 -6.13
CA TRP A 57 -17.19 14.79 -7.18
C TRP A 57 -18.50 14.68 -7.97
N TYR A 58 -19.63 14.88 -7.28
CA TYR A 58 -20.95 14.79 -7.89
C TYR A 58 -21.21 15.88 -8.95
N ASP A 59 -20.53 17.01 -8.85
CA ASP A 59 -20.69 18.18 -9.73
C ASP A 59 -19.72 18.15 -10.92
N VAL A 60 -18.92 17.09 -11.08
CA VAL A 60 -17.98 16.99 -12.20
C VAL A 60 -18.76 16.88 -13.52
N PRO A 61 -18.60 17.83 -14.47
CA PRO A 61 -19.39 17.84 -15.70
C PRO A 61 -18.89 16.82 -16.73
N TRP A 62 -17.58 16.57 -16.77
CA TRP A 62 -16.98 15.62 -17.70
C TRP A 62 -15.69 15.02 -17.15
N ILE A 63 -15.34 13.83 -17.66
CA ILE A 63 -14.04 13.18 -17.44
C ILE A 63 -13.44 12.78 -18.78
N ALA A 64 -12.13 12.63 -18.85
CA ALA A 64 -11.46 12.20 -20.07
C ALA A 64 -10.31 11.23 -19.79
N PHE A 65 -10.19 10.23 -20.64
CA PHE A 65 -9.12 9.23 -20.63
C PHE A 65 -8.28 9.39 -21.88
N GLU A 66 -6.96 9.35 -21.72
CA GLU A 66 -6.01 9.30 -22.82
C GLU A 66 -5.76 7.85 -23.22
N LEU A 67 -6.02 7.55 -24.48
CA LEU A 67 -5.81 6.25 -25.10
C LEU A 67 -4.71 6.35 -26.15
N PHE A 68 -3.89 5.30 -26.23
CA PHE A 68 -2.87 5.14 -27.25
C PHE A 68 -3.27 3.99 -28.18
N LEU A 69 -3.84 4.32 -29.34
CA LEU A 69 -4.42 3.33 -30.26
C LEU A 69 -3.48 3.03 -31.43
N THR A 70 -3.46 1.77 -31.87
CA THR A 70 -2.83 1.36 -33.14
C THR A 70 -3.68 1.80 -34.33
N ARG A 71 -3.12 1.71 -35.54
CA ARG A 71 -3.86 1.98 -36.77
C ARG A 71 -5.10 1.08 -36.91
N ASP A 72 -4.96 -0.21 -36.61
CA ASP A 72 -6.06 -1.18 -36.70
C ASP A 72 -7.18 -0.84 -35.71
N GLN A 73 -6.83 -0.52 -34.47
CA GLN A 73 -7.80 -0.12 -33.43
C GLN A 73 -8.51 1.20 -33.78
N LEU A 74 -7.84 2.13 -34.48
CA LEU A 74 -8.49 3.36 -34.96
C LEU A 74 -9.49 3.07 -36.08
N LEU A 75 -9.17 2.13 -36.98
CA LEU A 75 -10.07 1.70 -38.05
C LEU A 75 -11.29 0.95 -37.49
N GLU A 76 -11.11 0.13 -36.45
CA GLU A 76 -12.21 -0.49 -35.71
C GLU A 76 -13.10 0.55 -35.01
N LEU A 77 -12.49 1.59 -34.42
CA LEU A 77 -13.23 2.64 -33.74
C LEU A 77 -14.04 3.49 -34.73
N SER A 78 -13.42 3.88 -35.85
CA SER A 78 -14.01 4.72 -36.88
C SER A 78 -13.43 4.36 -38.25
N PRO A 79 -14.16 3.56 -39.06
CA PRO A 79 -13.70 3.16 -40.39
C PRO A 79 -13.43 4.34 -41.34
N GLU A 80 -14.17 5.44 -41.19
CA GLU A 80 -14.10 6.61 -42.09
C GLU A 80 -12.92 7.54 -41.78
N PHE A 81 -12.62 7.76 -40.49
CA PHE A 81 -11.65 8.76 -40.04
C PHE A 81 -10.35 8.14 -39.51
N GLY A 82 -10.36 6.86 -39.10
CA GLY A 82 -9.20 6.19 -38.51
C GLY A 82 -7.95 6.20 -39.40
N GLY A 83 -8.14 6.14 -40.73
CA GLY A 83 -7.08 6.26 -41.72
C GLY A 83 -6.49 7.66 -41.89
N LYS A 84 -7.17 8.71 -41.42
CA LYS A 84 -6.72 10.11 -41.56
C LYS A 84 -5.99 10.64 -40.32
N VAL A 85 -6.02 9.90 -39.22
CA VAL A 85 -5.38 10.30 -37.96
C VAL A 85 -3.87 10.10 -38.03
N ASN A 86 -3.10 11.10 -37.61
CA ASN A 86 -1.65 11.00 -37.46
C ASN A 86 -1.26 10.23 -36.19
N LEU A 87 -0.19 9.44 -36.28
CA LEU A 87 0.36 8.66 -35.17
C LEU A 87 1.36 9.52 -34.38
N ASP A 88 0.87 10.28 -33.40
CA ASP A 88 1.62 11.33 -32.71
C ASP A 88 2.48 10.85 -31.51
N TYR A 89 2.38 9.57 -31.10
CA TYR A 89 3.07 9.04 -29.92
C TYR A 89 3.95 7.84 -30.26
N SER A 90 5.11 7.74 -29.60
CA SER A 90 5.98 6.56 -29.64
C SER A 90 6.24 6.07 -28.21
N SER A 91 6.09 4.77 -27.98
CA SER A 91 6.25 4.16 -26.66
C SER A 91 7.70 3.96 -26.21
N VAL A 92 8.68 4.28 -27.07
CA VAL A 92 10.10 4.10 -26.75
C VAL A 92 10.59 5.38 -26.06
N ALA A 93 11.07 5.24 -24.82
CA ALA A 93 11.66 6.31 -24.02
C ALA A 93 12.87 7.00 -24.70
N ASP A 94 13.38 6.43 -25.79
CA ASP A 94 14.49 6.93 -26.60
C ASP A 94 14.06 7.61 -27.91
N ALA A 95 12.79 7.97 -28.09
CA ALA A 95 12.37 8.75 -29.26
C ALA A 95 13.04 10.15 -29.32
N GLU A 96 13.47 10.69 -28.18
CA GLU A 96 14.25 11.94 -28.11
C GLU A 96 15.78 11.72 -28.29
N LYS A 97 16.25 10.46 -28.27
CA LYS A 97 17.69 10.12 -28.38
C LYS A 97 18.07 9.40 -29.67
N GLN A 98 17.10 8.99 -30.49
CA GLN A 98 17.36 8.42 -31.81
C GLN A 98 17.53 9.55 -32.83
N SER A 99 18.67 9.54 -33.54
CA SER A 99 18.95 10.43 -34.65
C SER A 99 17.89 10.30 -35.76
N GLN A 100 17.67 11.37 -36.52
CA GLN A 100 16.72 11.42 -37.65
C GLN A 100 16.89 10.29 -38.70
N ASP A 101 18.03 9.60 -38.71
CA ASP A 101 18.41 8.58 -39.72
C ASP A 101 17.79 7.19 -39.51
N SER A 102 17.08 6.93 -38.41
CA SER A 102 16.43 5.63 -38.19
C SER A 102 15.09 5.82 -37.47
N PRO A 103 14.01 6.15 -38.21
CA PRO A 103 12.71 6.33 -37.59
C PRO A 103 12.30 5.04 -36.87
N PRO A 104 11.74 5.13 -35.65
CA PRO A 104 11.26 3.96 -34.95
C PRO A 104 10.22 3.25 -35.83
N PRO A 105 10.23 1.90 -35.88
CA PRO A 105 9.29 1.14 -36.69
C PRO A 105 7.86 1.60 -36.43
N GLU A 106 7.05 1.71 -37.47
CA GLU A 106 5.66 2.18 -37.39
C GLU A 106 4.82 1.37 -36.38
N ILE A 107 5.23 0.12 -36.15
CA ILE A 107 4.72 -0.79 -35.12
C ILE A 107 4.75 -0.19 -33.70
N PHE A 108 5.67 0.73 -33.40
CA PHE A 108 5.78 1.40 -32.09
C PHE A 108 5.08 2.76 -32.03
N LYS A 109 4.56 3.25 -33.17
CA LYS A 109 3.79 4.50 -33.21
C LYS A 109 2.34 4.24 -32.83
N ARG A 110 1.73 5.18 -32.12
CA ARG A 110 0.35 5.15 -31.65
C ARG A 110 -0.28 6.52 -31.86
N ALA A 111 -1.57 6.58 -32.13
CA ALA A 111 -2.30 7.84 -32.08
C ALA A 111 -2.76 8.13 -30.65
N ARG A 112 -2.68 9.41 -30.26
CA ARG A 112 -3.26 9.89 -28.99
C ARG A 112 -4.71 10.27 -29.21
N VAL A 113 -5.60 9.53 -28.56
CA VAL A 113 -7.05 9.72 -28.62
C VAL A 113 -7.57 10.00 -27.22
N TRP A 114 -8.39 11.02 -27.08
CA TRP A 114 -9.10 11.34 -25.85
C TRP A 114 -10.51 10.75 -25.91
N GLU A 115 -10.81 9.87 -24.98
CA GLU A 115 -12.16 9.37 -24.69
C GLU A 115 -12.79 10.27 -23.62
N ILE A 116 -13.71 11.14 -24.02
CA ILE A 116 -14.35 12.15 -23.16
C ILE A 116 -15.76 11.70 -22.82
N TRP A 117 -16.06 11.59 -21.53
CA TRP A 117 -17.39 11.31 -21.00
C TRP A 117 -18.03 12.61 -20.55
N ASP A 118 -19.06 13.04 -21.25
CA ASP A 118 -19.83 14.25 -20.94
C ASP A 118 -21.11 13.88 -20.17
N LYS A 119 -21.18 14.24 -18.89
CA LYS A 119 -22.29 13.92 -18.00
C LYS A 119 -23.53 14.75 -18.29
N GLU A 120 -23.38 15.99 -18.78
CA GLU A 120 -24.51 16.88 -19.06
C GLU A 120 -25.32 16.38 -20.25
N LYS A 121 -24.62 15.97 -21.32
CA LYS A 121 -25.24 15.44 -22.54
C LYS A 121 -25.38 13.91 -22.55
N ARG A 122 -24.85 13.22 -21.54
CA ARG A 122 -24.78 11.75 -21.44
C ARG A 122 -24.26 11.08 -22.72
N GLN A 123 -23.09 11.53 -23.18
CA GLN A 123 -22.46 10.98 -24.38
C GLN A 123 -20.95 10.80 -24.19
N VAL A 124 -20.39 9.86 -24.95
CA VAL A 124 -18.94 9.58 -25.00
C VAL A 124 -18.41 10.04 -26.36
N ILE A 125 -17.39 10.88 -26.33
CA ILE A 125 -16.81 11.53 -27.51
C ILE A 125 -15.35 11.10 -27.63
N PHE A 126 -14.97 10.59 -28.80
CA PHE A 126 -13.58 10.24 -29.11
C PHE A 126 -12.94 11.33 -29.97
N ILE A 127 -11.89 11.98 -29.47
CA ILE A 127 -11.17 13.06 -30.16
C ILE A 127 -9.71 12.68 -30.32
N ALA A 128 -9.21 12.59 -31.56
CA ALA A 128 -7.79 12.42 -31.82
C ALA A 128 -7.07 13.77 -31.79
N THR A 129 -5.88 13.82 -31.17
CA THR A 129 -5.07 15.05 -31.14
C THR A 129 -4.55 15.45 -32.52
N GLY A 130 -4.17 14.47 -33.35
CA GLY A 130 -3.74 14.65 -34.73
C GLY A 130 -4.88 14.93 -35.73
N PHE A 131 -6.15 14.96 -35.31
CA PHE A 131 -7.29 15.20 -36.20
C PHE A 131 -8.28 16.19 -35.56
N LYS A 132 -8.25 17.45 -36.02
CA LYS A 132 -8.99 18.57 -35.38
C LYS A 132 -10.35 18.88 -35.99
N GLU A 133 -10.66 18.34 -37.17
CA GLU A 133 -11.84 18.75 -37.93
C GLU A 133 -13.15 18.26 -37.30
N LYS A 134 -13.18 16.99 -36.85
CA LYS A 134 -14.37 16.34 -36.28
C LYS A 134 -13.99 15.31 -35.21
N PRO A 135 -14.89 14.99 -34.27
CA PRO A 135 -14.72 13.84 -33.40
C PRO A 135 -14.74 12.54 -34.24
N LEU A 136 -13.95 11.55 -33.84
CA LEU A 136 -13.86 10.26 -34.52
C LEU A 136 -15.15 9.45 -34.39
N ARG A 137 -15.77 9.52 -33.21
CA ARG A 137 -16.97 8.78 -32.84
C ARG A 137 -17.66 9.48 -31.67
N VAL A 138 -18.98 9.51 -31.71
CA VAL A 138 -19.84 10.02 -30.64
C VAL A 138 -20.88 8.95 -30.34
N GLU A 139 -20.94 8.51 -29.10
CA GLU A 139 -21.86 7.47 -28.64
C GLU A 139 -22.75 7.98 -27.51
N PRO A 140 -24.08 7.84 -27.60
CA PRO A 140 -24.97 8.16 -26.49
C PRO A 140 -24.92 7.04 -25.43
N ASP A 141 -24.60 7.41 -24.19
CA ASP A 141 -24.57 6.57 -22.98
C ASP A 141 -24.34 5.05 -23.19
N PRO A 142 -23.12 4.62 -23.55
CA PRO A 142 -22.87 3.22 -23.93
C PRO A 142 -23.07 2.24 -22.78
N LEU A 143 -22.86 2.66 -21.53
CA LEU A 143 -22.93 1.78 -20.36
C LEU A 143 -24.26 1.83 -19.61
N GLY A 144 -25.02 2.95 -19.68
CA GLY A 144 -26.30 3.08 -18.99
C GLY A 144 -26.18 3.02 -17.47
N LEU A 145 -25.09 3.57 -16.93
CA LEU A 145 -24.83 3.58 -15.48
C LEU A 145 -25.63 4.72 -14.79
N THR A 146 -26.05 4.49 -13.56
CA THR A 146 -26.79 5.46 -12.71
C THR A 146 -26.02 6.77 -12.56
N GLN A 147 -24.71 6.70 -12.38
CA GLN A 147 -23.82 7.85 -12.23
C GLN A 147 -23.10 8.25 -13.53
N PHE A 148 -23.45 7.63 -14.66
CA PHE A 148 -22.90 7.80 -16.01
C PHE A 148 -21.40 7.47 -16.17
N PHE A 149 -20.55 7.86 -15.21
CA PHE A 149 -19.11 7.65 -15.29
C PHE A 149 -18.71 6.18 -15.02
N PRO A 150 -17.78 5.61 -15.82
CA PRO A 150 -17.22 4.26 -15.62
C PRO A 150 -16.17 4.19 -14.49
N ILE A 151 -16.13 5.22 -13.62
CA ILE A 151 -15.21 5.33 -12.49
C ILE A 151 -15.98 5.79 -11.26
N PRO A 152 -15.67 5.27 -10.07
CA PRO A 152 -16.21 5.81 -8.83
C PRO A 152 -15.48 7.10 -8.47
N ARG A 153 -15.90 7.73 -7.36
CA ARG A 153 -15.16 8.87 -6.79
C ARG A 153 -13.68 8.47 -6.60
N PRO A 154 -12.71 9.15 -7.24
CA PRO A 154 -11.31 8.77 -7.20
C PRO A 154 -10.80 8.57 -5.78
N LEU A 155 -9.81 7.70 -5.64
CA LEU A 155 -9.10 7.53 -4.38
C LEU A 155 -8.23 8.76 -4.16
N MET A 156 -8.49 9.54 -3.12
CA MET A 156 -7.72 10.75 -2.80
C MET A 156 -6.94 10.51 -1.51
N ALA A 157 -5.63 10.73 -1.53
CA ALA A 157 -4.80 10.53 -0.33
C ALA A 157 -5.09 11.57 0.76
N ILE A 158 -5.33 12.81 0.33
CA ILE A 158 -5.74 13.93 1.19
C ILE A 158 -7.01 14.51 0.57
N GLN A 159 -8.05 14.66 1.39
CA GLN A 159 -9.31 15.25 0.98
C GLN A 159 -9.45 16.65 1.57
N THR A 160 -9.86 17.59 0.73
CA THR A 160 -10.17 18.98 1.06
C THR A 160 -11.62 19.27 0.70
N SER A 161 -12.27 20.19 1.40
CA SER A 161 -13.69 20.52 1.19
C SER A 161 -13.93 21.48 0.03
N ASP A 162 -12.91 22.23 -0.38
CA ASP A 162 -12.99 23.31 -1.36
C ASP A 162 -12.54 22.89 -2.76
N THR A 163 -11.60 21.95 -2.86
CA THR A 163 -10.98 21.52 -4.11
C THR A 163 -10.85 20.01 -4.24
N LEU A 164 -10.98 19.53 -5.48
CA LEU A 164 -10.67 18.17 -5.91
C LEU A 164 -9.27 18.05 -6.53
N VAL A 165 -8.43 19.09 -6.42
CA VAL A 165 -7.03 19.04 -6.88
C VAL A 165 -6.26 18.11 -5.93
N PRO A 166 -5.57 17.09 -6.45
CA PRO A 166 -4.88 16.14 -5.59
C PRO A 166 -3.67 16.78 -4.93
N ILE A 167 -3.52 16.51 -3.63
CA ILE A 167 -2.37 16.93 -2.85
C ILE A 167 -1.55 15.67 -2.56
N PRO A 168 -0.31 15.56 -3.09
CA PRO A 168 0.53 14.40 -2.83
C PRO A 168 0.97 14.41 -1.35
N PRO A 169 0.93 13.26 -0.65
CA PRO A 169 1.39 13.14 0.74
C PRO A 169 2.79 13.70 0.99
N TYR A 170 3.70 13.58 0.03
CA TYR A 170 5.05 14.16 0.10
C TYR A 170 5.04 15.66 0.39
N ARG A 171 4.03 16.39 -0.09
CA ARG A 171 3.91 17.84 0.12
C ARG A 171 3.77 18.20 1.60
N MET A 172 3.23 17.31 2.44
CA MET A 172 3.03 17.56 3.87
C MET A 172 4.34 17.65 4.66
N TYR A 173 5.36 16.89 4.27
CA TYR A 173 6.65 16.81 4.99
C TYR A 173 7.84 17.20 4.11
N LYS A 174 7.58 17.84 2.96
CA LYS A 174 8.60 18.22 1.97
C LYS A 174 9.73 19.02 2.61
N ALA A 175 9.39 20.03 3.42
CA ALA A 175 10.38 20.87 4.08
C ALA A 175 11.32 20.06 4.98
N GLN A 176 10.77 19.14 5.77
CA GLN A 176 11.55 18.28 6.67
C GLN A 176 12.39 17.26 5.88
N ALA A 177 11.88 16.72 4.76
CA ALA A 177 12.64 15.83 3.89
C ALA A 177 13.83 16.54 3.22
N GLU A 178 13.63 17.79 2.77
CA GLU A 178 14.71 18.62 2.22
C GLU A 178 15.75 18.96 3.29
N GLU A 179 15.31 19.31 4.50
CA GLU A 179 16.20 19.51 5.65
C GLU A 179 17.04 18.27 5.96
N LEU A 180 16.40 17.09 6.02
CA LEU A 180 17.07 15.81 6.25
C LEU A 180 18.15 15.52 5.19
N SER A 181 17.85 15.82 3.92
CA SER A 181 18.80 15.68 2.81
C SER A 181 19.99 16.64 2.99
N ASN A 182 19.72 17.91 3.29
CA ASN A 182 20.74 18.93 3.50
C ASN A 182 21.68 18.57 4.66
N ILE A 183 21.13 18.10 5.79
CA ILE A 183 21.90 17.61 6.95
C ILE A 183 22.80 16.44 6.51
N THR A 184 22.24 15.47 5.79
CA THR A 184 22.99 14.28 5.35
C THR A 184 24.14 14.63 4.39
N VAL A 185 23.90 15.52 3.42
CA VAL A 185 24.94 16.03 2.50
C VAL A 185 26.03 16.76 3.28
N ARG A 186 25.66 17.56 4.27
CA ARG A 186 26.61 18.31 5.11
C ARG A 186 27.45 17.39 6.01
N ILE A 187 26.86 16.37 6.62
CA ILE A 187 27.58 15.33 7.38
C ILE A 187 28.63 14.68 6.48
N ASN A 188 28.24 14.25 5.27
CA ASN A 188 29.18 13.64 4.32
C ASN A 188 30.31 14.58 3.91
N ALA A 189 30.04 15.88 3.78
CA ALA A 189 31.06 16.88 3.48
C ALA A 189 32.05 17.06 4.65
N LEU A 190 31.56 17.12 5.89
CA LEU A 190 32.39 17.26 7.10
C LEU A 190 33.22 16.01 7.38
N ILE A 191 32.67 14.81 7.17
CA ILE A 191 33.42 13.55 7.29
C ILE A 191 34.61 13.52 6.33
N LYS A 192 34.46 14.03 5.09
CA LYS A 192 35.57 14.12 4.14
C LYS A 192 36.68 15.08 4.60
N MET A 193 36.37 16.05 5.45
CA MET A 193 37.35 16.97 6.04
C MET A 193 38.07 16.35 7.24
N LEU A 194 37.43 15.41 7.94
CA LEU A 194 37.97 14.71 9.11
C LEU A 194 38.97 13.64 8.66
N LYS A 195 40.15 14.11 8.25
CA LYS A 195 41.31 13.29 7.91
C LYS A 195 42.42 13.63 8.89
N VAL A 196 43.10 12.61 9.42
CA VAL A 196 44.30 12.80 10.23
C VAL A 196 45.34 13.48 9.35
N ARG A 197 45.67 14.73 9.70
CA ARG A 197 46.65 15.57 9.02
C ARG A 197 47.42 16.33 10.07
N GLY A 198 48.71 16.48 9.85
CA GLY A 198 49.59 17.20 10.76
C GLY A 198 50.87 17.63 10.06
N VAL A 199 51.63 18.45 10.76
CA VAL A 199 52.98 18.86 10.38
C VAL A 199 53.93 18.16 11.34
N ARG A 200 54.95 17.50 10.80
CA ARG A 200 56.08 16.96 11.55
C ARG A 200 57.30 17.84 11.34
N ASP A 201 58.22 17.85 12.30
CA ASP A 201 59.54 18.44 12.09
C ASP A 201 60.28 17.68 10.97
N GLY A 202 60.78 18.41 9.97
CA GLY A 202 61.49 17.85 8.82
C GLY A 202 62.93 17.46 9.12
N GLN A 203 63.47 17.85 10.29
CA GLN A 203 64.81 17.43 10.74
C GLN A 203 64.84 15.97 11.22
N ILE A 204 63.68 15.42 11.58
CA ILE A 204 63.53 14.03 12.04
C ILE A 204 63.07 13.17 10.85
N GLY A 205 64.02 12.42 10.30
CA GLY A 205 63.80 11.56 9.13
C GLY A 205 62.93 10.34 9.46
N GLU A 206 63.02 9.84 10.68
CA GLU A 206 62.50 8.55 11.16
C GLU A 206 60.97 8.46 11.17
N PHE A 207 60.24 9.58 11.05
CA PHE A 207 58.78 9.56 10.97
C PHE A 207 58.23 8.93 9.68
N SER A 208 59.00 8.84 8.59
CA SER A 208 58.58 8.04 7.42
C SER A 208 58.67 6.56 7.71
N ASP A 209 59.76 6.15 8.38
CA ASP A 209 60.06 4.76 8.63
C ASP A 209 59.11 4.18 9.68
N ILE A 210 58.71 4.99 10.67
CA ILE A 210 57.64 4.67 11.63
C ILE A 210 56.26 4.55 10.96
N ALA A 211 55.99 5.35 9.92
CA ALA A 211 54.69 5.31 9.23
C ALA A 211 54.54 4.05 8.36
N ASP A 212 55.65 3.47 7.90
CA ASP A 212 55.70 2.28 7.05
C ASP A 212 55.99 0.97 7.83
N ALA A 213 56.32 1.05 9.12
CA ALA A 213 56.63 -0.10 9.97
C ALA A 213 55.41 -0.99 10.29
N GLU A 214 55.62 -2.30 10.46
CA GLU A 214 54.55 -3.25 10.82
C GLU A 214 54.35 -3.34 12.35
N ASP A 215 53.22 -3.92 12.77
CA ASP A 215 52.89 -4.10 14.19
C ASP A 215 53.94 -4.97 14.89
N GLY A 216 54.69 -4.37 15.82
CA GLY A 216 55.74 -5.06 16.60
C GLY A 216 57.16 -4.65 16.23
N ASP A 217 57.34 -3.85 15.17
CA ASP A 217 58.65 -3.33 14.78
C ASP A 217 59.05 -2.11 15.62
N LEU A 218 60.33 -2.06 15.99
CA LEU A 218 60.94 -0.91 16.67
C LEU A 218 61.91 -0.22 15.71
N VAL A 219 61.54 0.99 15.28
CA VAL A 219 62.40 1.81 14.41
C VAL A 219 63.53 2.42 15.24
N PRO A 220 64.81 2.14 14.92
CA PRO A 220 65.94 2.73 15.63
C PRO A 220 66.06 4.22 15.28
N MET A 221 66.15 5.06 16.31
CA MET A 221 66.38 6.51 16.17
C MET A 221 67.87 6.78 15.95
N GLN A 222 68.23 7.55 14.92
CA GLN A 222 69.63 7.79 14.56
C GLN A 222 70.24 8.93 15.41
N ASP A 223 69.50 10.01 15.64
CA ASP A 223 69.98 11.19 16.40
C ASP A 223 69.16 11.46 17.67
N ALA A 224 69.42 10.67 18.72
CA ALA A 224 68.74 10.84 20.02
C ALA A 224 69.08 12.18 20.71
N THR A 225 70.24 12.78 20.41
CA THR A 225 70.74 14.02 21.04
C THR A 225 69.94 15.27 20.65
N ALA A 226 69.36 15.30 19.45
CA ALA A 226 68.46 16.38 19.00
C ALA A 226 67.14 16.40 19.79
N LEU A 227 66.68 15.22 20.25
CA LEU A 227 65.45 15.06 21.02
C LEU A 227 65.59 15.52 22.48
N TYR A 228 66.77 15.34 23.06
CA TYR A 228 67.06 15.73 24.46
C TYR A 228 67.42 17.22 24.62
N SER A 229 67.82 17.89 23.53
CA SER A 229 68.21 19.31 23.54
C SER A 229 67.03 20.27 23.33
N GLN A 230 65.98 19.85 22.63
CA GLN A 230 64.71 20.56 22.57
C GLN A 230 63.78 20.05 23.68
N ALA A 231 63.39 20.89 24.64
CA ALA A 231 62.64 20.55 25.86
C ALA A 231 61.18 20.07 25.62
N GLY A 232 61.00 18.97 24.89
CA GLY A 232 59.70 18.56 24.38
C GLY A 232 59.52 17.10 23.95
N GLY A 233 60.58 16.35 23.66
CA GLY A 233 60.46 14.97 23.17
C GLY A 233 59.78 14.85 21.79
N LEU A 234 59.64 13.61 21.29
CA LEU A 234 58.99 13.31 20.00
C LEU A 234 57.53 13.77 19.92
N GLU A 235 56.84 13.85 21.05
CA GLU A 235 55.42 14.23 21.13
C GLU A 235 55.19 15.68 20.70
N LYS A 236 56.11 16.60 21.01
CA LYS A 236 56.01 18.00 20.57
C LYS A 236 56.51 18.23 19.14
N ALA A 237 57.17 17.23 18.53
CA ALA A 237 57.67 17.31 17.16
C ALA A 237 56.58 17.06 16.10
N ILE A 238 55.39 16.62 16.51
CA ILE A 238 54.21 16.46 15.66
C ILE A 238 53.14 17.45 16.11
N TRP A 239 52.72 18.32 15.20
CA TRP A 239 51.50 19.10 15.36
C TRP A 239 50.38 18.49 14.50
N LEU A 240 49.33 17.99 15.15
CA LEU A 240 48.13 17.51 14.46
C LEU A 240 47.11 18.64 14.28
N MET A 241 46.43 18.64 13.14
CA MET A 241 45.34 19.57 12.88
C MET A 241 44.19 19.29 13.86
N PRO A 242 43.67 20.30 14.59
CA PRO A 242 42.57 20.10 15.52
C PRO A 242 41.28 19.77 14.75
N ILE A 243 40.75 18.57 14.96
CA ILE A 243 39.51 18.08 14.34
C ILE A 243 38.31 18.09 15.30
N ASP A 244 38.54 18.41 16.59
CA ASP A 244 37.54 18.31 17.66
C ASP A 244 36.29 19.15 17.40
N MET A 245 36.48 20.37 16.89
CA MET A 245 35.35 21.25 16.53
C MET A 245 34.51 20.67 15.40
N VAL A 246 35.15 20.03 14.41
CA VAL A 246 34.45 19.39 13.30
C VAL A 246 33.71 18.14 13.79
N GLN A 247 34.34 17.35 14.67
CA GLN A 247 33.72 16.20 15.31
C GLN A 247 32.47 16.60 16.12
N ALA A 248 32.55 17.66 16.92
CA ALA A 248 31.43 18.16 17.71
C ALA A 248 30.25 18.60 16.82
N VAL A 249 30.53 19.29 15.71
CA VAL A 249 29.49 19.67 14.74
C VAL A 249 28.84 18.44 14.08
N ILE A 250 29.62 17.41 13.74
CA ILE A 250 29.08 16.15 13.19
C ILE A 250 28.17 15.46 14.22
N GLN A 251 28.56 15.40 15.49
CA GLN A 251 27.73 14.84 16.56
C GLN A 251 26.41 15.62 16.71
N GLY A 252 26.46 16.95 16.69
CA GLY A 252 25.26 17.79 16.72
C GLY A 252 24.33 17.55 15.52
N LEU A 253 24.89 17.38 14.32
CA LEU A 253 24.11 17.08 13.11
C LEU A 253 23.48 15.68 13.14
N TYR A 254 24.11 14.68 13.76
CA TYR A 254 23.49 13.37 13.97
C TYR A 254 22.26 13.46 14.88
N ILE A 255 22.35 14.24 15.96
CA ILE A 255 21.22 14.48 16.88
C ILE A 255 20.08 15.19 16.13
N GLN A 256 20.38 16.27 15.40
CA GLN A 256 19.38 16.99 14.62
C GLN A 256 18.75 16.09 13.55
N ARG A 257 19.53 15.20 12.91
CA ARG A 257 19.02 14.23 11.93
C ARG A 257 17.94 13.32 12.52
N GLU A 258 18.14 12.83 13.74
CA GLU A 258 17.13 12.00 14.43
C GLU A 258 15.91 12.83 14.84
N GLN A 259 16.08 14.07 15.29
CA GLN A 259 14.96 14.98 15.59
C GLN A 259 14.09 15.24 14.36
N VAL A 260 14.71 15.52 13.20
CA VAL A 260 13.97 15.73 11.94
C VAL A 260 13.18 14.48 11.53
N LYS A 261 13.76 13.28 11.70
CA LYS A 261 13.03 12.03 11.46
C LYS A 261 11.82 11.88 12.38
N GLN A 262 11.96 12.26 13.64
CA GLN A 262 10.86 12.24 14.60
C GLN A 262 9.74 13.21 14.20
N VAL A 263 10.08 14.42 13.73
CA VAL A 263 9.08 15.37 13.20
C VAL A 263 8.38 14.81 11.95
N ILE A 264 9.11 14.16 11.03
CA ILE A 264 8.50 13.50 9.86
C ILE A 264 7.53 12.40 10.32
N TYR A 265 7.88 11.63 11.34
CA TYR A 265 6.98 10.63 11.92
C TYR A 265 5.70 11.26 12.49
N GLU A 266 5.84 12.34 13.25
CA GLU A 266 4.70 13.04 13.85
C GLU A 266 3.75 13.63 12.81
N ILE A 267 4.28 14.14 11.69
CA ILE A 267 3.49 14.69 10.58
C ILE A 267 2.84 13.57 9.75
N THR A 268 3.63 12.58 9.31
CA THR A 268 3.16 11.56 8.37
C THR A 268 2.31 10.49 9.04
N GLY A 269 2.57 10.20 10.32
CA GLY A 269 1.95 9.11 11.06
C GLY A 269 2.29 7.71 10.53
N ILE A 270 3.36 7.56 9.73
CA ILE A 270 3.76 6.27 9.18
C ILE A 270 4.57 5.53 10.25
N SER A 271 3.95 4.51 10.87
CA SER A 271 4.50 3.66 11.95
C SER A 271 5.81 2.95 11.61
N ASP A 272 6.23 2.93 10.34
CA ASP A 272 7.36 2.11 9.88
C ASP A 272 8.74 2.68 10.23
N ILE A 273 8.82 3.93 10.71
CA ILE A 273 10.08 4.59 11.10
C ILE A 273 10.51 4.21 12.54
N LEU A 274 9.56 3.89 13.44
CA LEU A 274 9.81 3.54 14.85
C LEU A 274 9.83 2.02 15.09
N ARG A 275 10.37 1.23 14.15
CA ARG A 275 10.57 -0.20 14.41
C ARG A 275 11.61 -0.38 15.52
N GLY A 276 11.16 -0.69 16.74
CA GLY A 276 12.01 -1.07 17.87
C GLY A 276 12.43 0.07 18.80
N ALA A 277 11.86 1.27 18.67
CA ALA A 277 12.04 2.34 19.65
C ALA A 277 11.10 2.14 20.85
N SER A 278 11.31 1.08 21.62
CA SER A 278 10.70 0.93 22.94
C SER A 278 11.64 1.51 23.99
N ASP A 279 11.18 2.51 24.75
CA ASP A 279 11.88 2.89 25.98
C ASP A 279 11.76 1.72 26.97
N PRO A 280 12.87 1.12 27.44
CA PRO A 280 12.84 0.02 28.39
C PRO A 280 12.13 0.34 29.71
N ASN A 281 11.97 1.64 30.03
CA ASN A 281 11.27 2.10 31.23
C ASN A 281 9.78 2.38 30.99
N GLU A 282 9.29 2.29 29.76
CA GLU A 282 7.88 2.53 29.44
C GLU A 282 6.99 1.35 29.81
N THR A 283 5.85 1.63 30.46
CA THR A 283 4.90 0.59 30.86
C THR A 283 4.24 -0.06 29.64
N LEU A 284 3.94 -1.37 29.74
CA LEU A 284 3.28 -2.13 28.68
C LEU A 284 1.94 -1.49 28.25
N GLY A 285 1.21 -0.89 29.20
CA GLY A 285 -0.01 -0.13 28.91
C GLY A 285 0.23 1.10 28.03
N ALA A 286 1.26 1.89 28.31
CA ALA A 286 1.61 3.06 27.52
C ALA A 286 2.10 2.68 26.10
N GLN A 287 2.86 1.60 25.97
CA GLN A 287 3.27 1.05 24.67
C GLN A 287 2.08 0.58 23.83
N ASN A 288 1.12 -0.11 24.44
CA ASN A 288 -0.11 -0.54 23.78
C ASN A 288 -0.96 0.64 23.32
N ILE A 289 -1.08 1.67 24.16
CA ILE A 289 -1.80 2.90 23.83
C ILE A 289 -1.14 3.63 22.66
N LYS A 290 0.19 3.76 22.63
CA LYS A 290 0.93 4.33 21.49
C LYS A 290 0.72 3.53 20.21
N ALA A 291 0.76 2.20 20.30
CA ALA A 291 0.48 1.31 19.17
C ALA A 291 -0.95 1.50 18.64
N GLN A 292 -1.94 1.67 19.53
CA GLN A 292 -3.34 1.96 19.16
C GLN A 292 -3.51 3.35 18.52
N PHE A 293 -2.83 4.39 19.02
CA PHE A 293 -2.89 5.72 18.40
C PHE A 293 -2.18 5.77 17.03
N GLY A 294 -1.11 5.00 16.86
CA GLY A 294 -0.44 4.83 15.57
C GLY A 294 -1.32 4.15 14.52
N SER A 295 -2.15 3.18 14.93
CA SER A 295 -3.03 2.46 14.00
C SER A 295 -4.26 3.27 13.56
N GLN A 296 -4.79 4.18 14.39
CA GLN A 296 -5.94 5.03 14.02
C GLN A 296 -5.68 5.90 12.79
N ARG A 297 -4.44 6.37 12.58
CA ARG A 297 -4.09 7.19 11.40
C ARG A 297 -4.12 6.37 10.11
N ILE A 298 -3.69 5.12 10.19
CA ILE A 298 -3.71 4.16 9.07
C ILE A 298 -5.15 3.74 8.76
N GLN A 299 -6.00 3.59 9.79
CA GLN A 299 -7.42 3.22 9.60
C GLN A 299 -8.16 4.21 8.69
N LYS A 300 -7.87 5.51 8.74
CA LYS A 300 -8.51 6.48 7.82
C LYS A 300 -8.17 6.18 6.36
N LYS A 301 -6.91 5.87 6.05
CA LYS A 301 -6.47 5.48 4.70
C LYS A 301 -7.09 4.14 4.28
N GLN A 302 -7.15 3.17 5.19
CA GLN A 302 -7.78 1.88 4.95
C GLN A 302 -9.29 2.01 4.66
N LYS A 303 -10.03 2.81 5.45
CA LYS A 303 -11.45 3.09 5.21
C LYS A 303 -11.69 3.72 3.85
N GLU A 304 -10.83 4.64 3.43
CA GLU A 304 -10.94 5.29 2.13
C GLU A 304 -10.62 4.33 0.97
N ALA A 305 -9.63 3.44 1.13
CA ALA A 305 -9.36 2.36 0.18
C ALA A 305 -10.51 1.35 0.10
N ALA A 306 -11.09 0.97 1.25
CA ALA A 306 -12.24 0.08 1.34
C ALA A 306 -13.49 0.70 0.68
N ARG A 307 -13.74 2.00 0.91
CA ARG A 307 -14.77 2.79 0.22
C ARG A 307 -14.56 2.74 -1.29
N TYR A 308 -13.34 2.99 -1.76
CA TYR A 308 -13.01 2.96 -3.19
C TYR A 308 -13.23 1.57 -3.82
N ALA A 309 -12.82 0.50 -3.13
CA ALA A 309 -13.07 -0.88 -3.55
C ALA A 309 -14.57 -1.19 -3.63
N ARG A 310 -15.33 -0.79 -2.60
CA ARG A 310 -16.79 -0.96 -2.53
C ARG A 310 -17.47 -0.27 -3.70
N ASP A 311 -17.11 0.97 -4.00
CA ASP A 311 -17.70 1.73 -5.11
C ASP A 311 -17.36 1.12 -6.48
N LEU A 312 -16.13 0.60 -6.67
CA LEU A 312 -15.77 -0.14 -7.89
C LEU A 312 -16.63 -1.39 -8.07
N LEU A 313 -16.82 -2.17 -7.01
CA LEU A 313 -17.66 -3.38 -7.05
C LEU A 313 -19.12 -3.05 -7.35
N ARG A 314 -19.65 -1.92 -6.83
CA ARG A 314 -21.01 -1.45 -7.14
C ARG A 314 -21.20 -1.15 -8.62
N ILE A 315 -20.24 -0.45 -9.24
CA ILE A 315 -20.28 -0.18 -10.69
C ILE A 315 -20.20 -1.49 -11.47
N LYS A 316 -19.34 -2.44 -11.05
CA LYS A 316 -19.29 -3.77 -11.69
C LYS A 316 -20.61 -4.51 -11.60
N SER A 317 -21.23 -4.56 -10.41
CA SER A 317 -22.50 -5.25 -10.21
C SER A 317 -23.63 -4.62 -11.04
N GLU A 318 -23.66 -3.29 -11.15
CA GLU A 318 -24.63 -2.58 -11.96
C GLU A 318 -24.48 -2.92 -13.45
N LEU A 319 -23.24 -3.00 -13.93
CA LEU A 319 -22.95 -3.36 -15.32
C LEU A 319 -23.35 -4.80 -15.62
N ILE A 320 -23.02 -5.74 -14.72
CA ILE A 320 -23.40 -7.16 -14.83
C ILE A 320 -24.93 -7.29 -14.89
N ALA A 321 -25.67 -6.57 -14.05
CA ALA A 321 -27.14 -6.66 -14.04
C ALA A 321 -27.80 -6.08 -15.30
N ASN A 322 -27.23 -5.01 -15.87
CA ASN A 322 -27.80 -4.31 -17.02
C ASN A 322 -27.42 -4.92 -18.36
N LYS A 323 -26.15 -5.26 -18.57
CA LYS A 323 -25.60 -5.60 -19.88
C LYS A 323 -25.53 -7.11 -20.13
N PHE A 324 -25.35 -7.93 -19.09
CA PHE A 324 -25.09 -9.35 -19.30
C PHE A 324 -26.32 -10.07 -19.82
N GLN A 325 -26.09 -10.97 -20.77
CA GLN A 325 -27.11 -11.88 -21.24
C GLN A 325 -27.46 -12.89 -20.14
N PRO A 326 -28.74 -13.23 -19.99
CA PRO A 326 -29.17 -14.19 -18.97
C PRO A 326 -28.48 -15.55 -19.07
N GLN A 327 -28.24 -16.04 -20.29
CA GLN A 327 -27.57 -17.31 -20.54
C GLN A 327 -26.13 -17.30 -20.01
N THR A 328 -25.40 -16.21 -20.23
CA THR A 328 -24.05 -16.00 -19.69
C THR A 328 -24.04 -16.04 -18.17
N LEU A 329 -25.02 -15.39 -17.51
CA LEU A 329 -25.13 -15.38 -16.05
C LEU A 329 -25.39 -16.77 -15.46
N LEU A 330 -26.22 -17.59 -16.10
CA LEU A 330 -26.45 -18.98 -15.68
C LEU A 330 -25.17 -19.81 -15.81
N MET A 331 -24.44 -19.65 -16.91
CA MET A 331 -23.16 -20.34 -17.11
C MET A 331 -22.11 -19.90 -16.07
N MET A 332 -22.04 -18.61 -15.73
CA MET A 332 -21.13 -18.08 -14.72
C MET A 332 -21.45 -18.53 -13.30
N THR A 333 -22.73 -18.54 -12.93
CA THR A 333 -23.17 -18.85 -11.57
C THR A 333 -23.20 -20.36 -11.29
N GLY A 334 -23.33 -21.19 -12.32
CA GLY A 334 -23.48 -22.64 -12.19
C GLY A 334 -24.81 -23.04 -11.53
N ILE A 335 -25.74 -22.11 -11.34
CA ILE A 335 -27.03 -22.36 -10.69
C ILE A 335 -28.02 -22.83 -11.76
N LYS A 336 -28.59 -24.02 -11.57
CA LYS A 336 -29.71 -24.52 -12.39
C LYS A 336 -31.01 -24.00 -11.81
N LEU A 337 -31.60 -22.99 -12.45
CA LEU A 337 -32.93 -22.47 -12.11
C LEU A 337 -33.95 -22.94 -13.16
N PRO A 338 -35.13 -23.42 -12.72
CA PRO A 338 -36.18 -23.81 -13.65
C PRO A 338 -36.76 -22.58 -14.36
N SER A 339 -37.07 -22.75 -15.65
CA SER A 339 -37.80 -21.75 -16.42
C SER A 339 -39.26 -21.64 -15.97
N ALA A 340 -39.94 -20.54 -16.31
CA ALA A 340 -41.36 -20.36 -16.01
C ALA A 340 -42.23 -21.48 -16.62
N GLN A 341 -41.86 -21.96 -17.81
CA GLN A 341 -42.54 -23.07 -18.50
C GLN A 341 -42.31 -24.41 -17.80
N GLU A 342 -41.09 -24.68 -17.33
CA GLU A 342 -40.79 -25.89 -16.56
C GLU A 342 -41.56 -25.92 -15.24
N LYS A 343 -41.67 -24.78 -14.55
CA LYS A 343 -42.51 -24.69 -13.34
C LYS A 343 -43.98 -24.94 -13.62
N GLN A 344 -44.54 -24.37 -14.68
CA GLN A 344 -45.94 -24.61 -15.06
C GLN A 344 -46.20 -26.08 -15.41
N MET A 345 -45.26 -26.73 -16.09
CA MET A 345 -45.36 -28.17 -16.40
C MET A 345 -45.27 -29.05 -15.15
N VAL A 346 -44.39 -28.72 -14.19
CA VAL A 346 -44.31 -29.43 -12.91
C VAL A 346 -45.58 -29.21 -12.08
N GLN A 347 -46.12 -27.99 -12.06
CA GLN A 347 -47.34 -27.66 -11.34
C GLN A 347 -48.59 -28.33 -11.95
N ALA A 348 -48.66 -28.43 -13.28
CA ALA A 348 -49.71 -29.17 -13.99
C ALA A 348 -49.62 -30.69 -13.76
N LYS A 349 -48.41 -31.26 -13.68
CA LYS A 349 -48.20 -32.67 -13.32
C LYS A 349 -48.64 -32.97 -11.89
N ILE A 350 -48.32 -32.09 -10.93
CA ILE A 350 -48.78 -32.21 -9.54
C ILE A 350 -50.31 -32.12 -9.47
N GLN A 351 -50.95 -31.22 -10.21
CA GLN A 351 -52.42 -31.15 -10.29
C GLN A 351 -53.05 -32.41 -10.91
N GLN A 352 -52.44 -32.99 -11.95
CA GLN A 352 -52.91 -34.25 -12.54
C GLN A 352 -52.75 -35.45 -11.59
N GLU A 353 -51.65 -35.52 -10.84
CA GLU A 353 -51.44 -36.58 -9.84
C GLU A 353 -52.38 -36.43 -8.64
N GLN A 354 -52.65 -35.20 -8.20
CA GLN A 354 -53.66 -34.92 -7.16
C GLN A 354 -55.07 -35.29 -7.62
N ALA A 355 -55.43 -35.01 -8.88
CA ALA A 355 -56.73 -35.39 -9.44
C ALA A 355 -56.88 -36.92 -9.58
N LYS A 356 -55.80 -37.65 -9.91
CA LYS A 356 -55.79 -39.12 -9.91
C LYS A 356 -55.89 -39.71 -8.50
N ALA A 357 -55.21 -39.14 -7.51
CA ALA A 357 -55.27 -39.62 -6.12
C ALA A 357 -56.67 -39.48 -5.50
N GLN A 358 -57.48 -38.53 -5.96
CA GLN A 358 -58.87 -38.33 -5.52
C GLN A 358 -59.84 -39.44 -6.01
N GLN A 359 -59.47 -40.22 -7.04
CA GLN A 359 -60.31 -41.32 -7.56
C GLN A 359 -59.94 -42.71 -7.02
N THR A 360 -58.69 -42.94 -6.58
CA THR A 360 -58.20 -44.26 -6.14
C THR A 360 -58.00 -44.43 -4.63
N GLY A 361 -58.23 -43.38 -3.82
CA GLY A 361 -58.23 -43.49 -2.35
C GLY A 361 -56.85 -43.79 -1.72
N GLN A 362 -55.76 -43.69 -2.47
CA GLN A 362 -54.39 -43.78 -1.97
C GLN A 362 -53.81 -42.39 -1.71
N PRO A 363 -53.05 -42.19 -0.61
CA PRO A 363 -52.44 -40.91 -0.30
C PRO A 363 -51.45 -40.49 -1.41
N PRO A 364 -51.49 -39.21 -1.84
CA PRO A 364 -50.64 -38.73 -2.93
C PRO A 364 -49.16 -38.78 -2.51
N GLN A 365 -48.36 -39.57 -3.25
CA GLN A 365 -46.90 -39.45 -3.21
C GLN A 365 -46.51 -38.36 -4.19
N ILE A 366 -46.39 -37.13 -3.70
CA ILE A 366 -45.79 -36.03 -4.46
C ILE A 366 -44.28 -36.32 -4.54
N PRO A 367 -43.67 -36.41 -5.72
CA PRO A 367 -42.22 -36.57 -5.83
C PRO A 367 -41.50 -35.38 -5.19
N GLU A 368 -40.68 -35.63 -4.17
CA GLU A 368 -40.02 -34.60 -3.35
C GLU A 368 -39.18 -33.59 -4.18
N GLU A 369 -38.57 -34.06 -5.28
CA GLU A 369 -37.82 -33.23 -6.23
C GLU A 369 -38.69 -32.17 -6.95
N ALA A 370 -39.96 -32.47 -7.18
CA ALA A 370 -40.89 -31.54 -7.84
C ALA A 370 -41.28 -30.39 -6.90
N GLU A 371 -41.42 -30.65 -5.60
CA GLU A 371 -41.67 -29.61 -4.60
C GLU A 371 -40.45 -28.69 -4.40
N GLU A 372 -39.24 -29.24 -4.41
CA GLU A 372 -38.01 -28.44 -4.32
C GLU A 372 -37.82 -27.52 -5.53
N MET A 373 -38.16 -27.98 -6.73
CA MET A 373 -38.12 -27.18 -7.95
C MET A 373 -39.16 -26.06 -7.96
N LEU A 374 -40.32 -26.26 -7.32
CA LEU A 374 -41.37 -25.25 -7.19
C LEU A 374 -41.01 -24.18 -6.14
N LYS A 375 -40.34 -24.57 -5.06
CA LYS A 375 -39.85 -23.66 -4.01
C LYS A 375 -38.72 -22.74 -4.48
N LYS A 376 -37.88 -23.19 -5.42
CA LYS A 376 -36.83 -22.35 -6.01
C LYS A 376 -37.48 -21.25 -6.86
N PRO A 377 -37.06 -19.97 -6.79
CA PRO A 377 -37.60 -18.90 -7.64
C PRO A 377 -37.35 -19.15 -9.13
N THR A 378 -38.19 -18.60 -10.02
CA THR A 378 -37.94 -18.71 -11.46
C THR A 378 -36.74 -17.85 -11.86
N PHE A 379 -36.09 -18.21 -12.94
CA PHE A 379 -34.99 -17.42 -13.47
C PHE A 379 -35.41 -15.99 -13.90
N GLU A 380 -36.62 -15.83 -14.43
CA GLU A 380 -37.16 -14.53 -14.84
C GLU A 380 -37.42 -13.61 -13.64
N GLU A 381 -37.98 -14.14 -12.56
CA GLU A 381 -38.15 -13.39 -11.30
C GLU A 381 -36.79 -12.95 -10.73
N VAL A 382 -35.76 -13.81 -10.80
CA VAL A 382 -34.40 -13.47 -10.35
C VAL A 382 -33.79 -12.39 -11.23
N LEU A 383 -33.95 -12.45 -12.55
CA LEU A 383 -33.48 -11.40 -13.45
C LEU A 383 -34.21 -10.07 -13.24
N GLN A 384 -35.51 -10.10 -13.02
CA GLN A 384 -36.31 -8.91 -12.75
C GLN A 384 -35.88 -8.26 -11.42
N LEU A 385 -35.62 -9.09 -10.40
CA LEU A 385 -35.04 -8.66 -9.12
C LEU A 385 -33.68 -7.98 -9.33
N LEU A 386 -32.77 -8.64 -10.04
CA LEU A 386 -31.44 -8.11 -10.38
C LEU A 386 -31.52 -6.81 -11.18
N ARG A 387 -32.52 -6.68 -12.06
CA ARG A 387 -32.71 -5.50 -12.91
C ARG A 387 -33.49 -4.37 -12.23
N SER A 388 -34.07 -4.57 -11.06
CA SER A 388 -34.84 -3.53 -10.36
C SER A 388 -33.94 -2.51 -9.65
N ASP A 389 -34.01 -1.24 -10.02
CA ASP A 389 -33.09 -0.19 -9.53
C ASP A 389 -33.17 0.05 -8.01
N ILE A 390 -34.33 -0.15 -7.38
CA ILE A 390 -34.52 0.04 -5.93
C ILE A 390 -33.72 -1.01 -5.14
N GLN A 391 -33.61 -2.23 -5.66
CA GLN A 391 -32.86 -3.32 -5.03
C GLN A 391 -31.40 -3.39 -5.50
N ARG A 392 -31.04 -2.69 -6.60
CA ARG A 392 -29.66 -2.51 -7.11
C ARG A 392 -28.77 -1.64 -6.25
N GLN A 393 -29.26 -1.03 -5.17
CA GLN A 393 -28.37 -0.58 -4.10
C GLN A 393 -27.76 -1.80 -3.41
N TYR A 394 -26.91 -2.53 -4.13
CA TYR A 394 -26.21 -3.68 -3.61
C TYR A 394 -25.52 -3.24 -2.33
N ARG A 395 -25.92 -3.87 -1.23
CA ARG A 395 -25.29 -3.71 0.08
C ARG A 395 -23.96 -4.47 0.07
N ILE A 396 -23.08 -4.09 -0.85
CA ILE A 396 -21.69 -4.49 -0.83
C ILE A 396 -21.07 -3.65 0.26
N ASP A 397 -20.58 -4.32 1.30
CA ASP A 397 -19.68 -3.70 2.24
C ASP A 397 -18.31 -4.35 2.12
N VAL A 398 -17.27 -3.53 2.22
CA VAL A 398 -15.89 -3.97 2.19
C VAL A 398 -15.29 -3.47 3.48
N GLU A 399 -14.95 -4.40 4.35
CA GLU A 399 -14.29 -4.11 5.62
C GLU A 399 -12.80 -4.44 5.48
N SER A 400 -11.94 -3.46 5.77
CA SER A 400 -10.51 -3.64 5.82
C SER A 400 -10.14 -4.18 7.21
N ASP A 401 -10.03 -5.50 7.33
CA ASP A 401 -9.74 -6.18 8.59
C ASP A 401 -8.23 -6.09 8.92
N SER A 402 -7.80 -4.96 9.46
CA SER A 402 -6.43 -4.74 9.95
C SER A 402 -6.31 -4.94 11.47
N THR A 403 -7.40 -5.34 12.14
CA THR A 403 -7.45 -5.50 13.59
C THR A 403 -7.25 -6.94 14.05
N ILE A 404 -7.15 -7.94 13.17
CA ILE A 404 -6.99 -9.37 13.54
C ILE A 404 -6.00 -9.61 14.69
N ARG A 405 -4.84 -8.93 14.77
CA ARG A 405 -3.90 -9.11 15.90
C ARG A 405 -4.33 -8.43 17.20
N ALA A 406 -4.88 -7.22 17.11
CA ALA A 406 -5.38 -6.48 18.27
C ALA A 406 -6.70 -7.10 18.79
N ASP A 407 -7.56 -7.55 17.88
CA ASP A 407 -8.81 -8.25 18.17
C ASP A 407 -8.56 -9.70 18.60
N LEU A 408 -7.54 -10.41 18.09
CA LEU A 408 -7.13 -11.69 18.68
C LEU A 408 -6.64 -11.49 20.11
N ALA A 409 -5.77 -10.51 20.35
CA ALA A 409 -5.28 -10.22 21.70
C ALA A 409 -6.42 -9.80 22.64
N ARG A 410 -7.32 -8.92 22.19
CA ARG A 410 -8.50 -8.49 22.96
C ARG A 410 -9.51 -9.63 23.14
N SER A 411 -9.69 -10.49 22.15
CA SER A 411 -10.55 -11.67 22.27
C SER A 411 -9.94 -12.69 23.23
N GLN A 412 -8.62 -12.89 23.21
CA GLN A 412 -7.90 -13.71 24.18
C GLN A 412 -8.00 -13.12 25.59
N GLU A 413 -7.88 -11.80 25.73
CA GLU A 413 -8.03 -11.08 27.00
C GLU A 413 -9.47 -11.18 27.52
N ASN A 414 -10.47 -10.91 26.69
CA ASN A 414 -11.89 -11.06 27.00
C ASN A 414 -12.24 -12.51 27.36
N MET A 415 -11.69 -13.50 26.62
CA MET A 415 -11.84 -14.92 26.92
C MET A 415 -11.22 -15.26 28.27
N SER A 416 -10.04 -14.71 28.58
CA SER A 416 -9.37 -14.93 29.86
C SER A 416 -10.15 -14.32 31.03
N MET A 417 -10.69 -13.11 30.87
CA MET A 417 -11.55 -12.45 31.86
C MET A 417 -12.86 -13.20 32.03
N PHE A 418 -13.46 -13.71 30.95
CA PHE A 418 -14.66 -14.52 30.99
C PHE A 418 -14.41 -15.83 31.76
N LEU A 419 -13.32 -16.55 31.46
CA LEU A 419 -12.93 -17.78 32.14
C LEU A 419 -12.63 -17.55 33.63
N GLN A 420 -11.96 -16.44 33.97
CA GLN A 420 -11.72 -16.07 35.37
C GLN A 420 -13.02 -15.70 36.09
N GLY A 421 -13.92 -14.95 35.45
CA GLY A 421 -15.23 -14.60 36.01
C GLY A 421 -16.12 -15.81 36.21
N THR A 422 -16.13 -16.77 35.28
CA THR A 422 -16.84 -18.05 35.46
C THR A 422 -16.20 -18.90 36.55
N ALA A 423 -14.88 -18.95 36.66
CA ALA A 423 -14.21 -19.67 37.74
C ALA A 423 -14.55 -19.08 39.13
N GLN A 424 -14.56 -17.75 39.27
CA GLN A 424 -14.97 -17.06 40.50
C GLN A 424 -16.45 -17.27 40.82
N TYR A 425 -17.31 -17.23 39.81
CA TYR A 425 -18.74 -17.53 39.98
C TYR A 425 -18.96 -18.97 40.44
N ILE A 426 -18.30 -19.95 39.82
CA ILE A 426 -18.36 -21.37 40.21
C ILE A 426 -17.91 -21.53 41.66
N GLN A 427 -16.78 -20.92 42.07
CA GLN A 427 -16.32 -20.95 43.46
C GLN A 427 -17.34 -20.33 44.44
N ALA A 428 -17.95 -19.20 44.08
CA ALA A 428 -18.96 -18.53 44.91
C ALA A 428 -20.27 -19.33 45.03
N THR A 429 -20.69 -20.01 43.97
CA THR A 429 -21.89 -20.87 43.98
C THR A 429 -21.68 -22.21 44.69
N ALA A 430 -20.47 -22.79 44.58
CA ALA A 430 -20.11 -24.02 45.29
C ALA A 430 -20.13 -23.82 46.81
N LEU A 431 -19.69 -22.65 47.30
CA LEU A 431 -19.72 -22.30 48.73
C LEU A 431 -21.14 -22.08 49.29
N ARG A 432 -22.14 -21.83 48.45
CA ARG A 432 -23.55 -21.67 48.88
C ARG A 432 -24.32 -22.99 48.98
N GLN A 433 -23.89 -24.05 48.31
CA GLN A 433 -24.54 -25.37 48.39
C GLN A 433 -24.08 -26.20 49.60
N CYS A 434 -22.96 -25.85 50.23
CA CYS A 434 -22.43 -26.55 51.41
C CYS A 434 -22.81 -25.88 52.75
N ARG A 435 -24.10 -25.57 52.98
CA ARG A 435 -24.58 -25.16 54.31
C ARG A 435 -25.53 -26.23 54.86
N PRO A 436 -25.10 -27.14 55.77
CA PRO A 436 -25.97 -28.15 56.33
C PRO A 436 -26.90 -27.57 57.41
N THR A 437 -28.16 -27.98 57.35
CA THR A 437 -29.26 -27.64 58.28
C THR A 437 -29.28 -28.54 59.52
N SER A 438 -29.45 -27.92 60.69
CA SER A 438 -29.76 -28.50 62.03
C SER A 438 -28.63 -29.33 62.70
N SER A 439 -28.36 -29.31 64.01
CA SER A 439 -29.29 -29.30 65.15
C SER A 439 -28.59 -28.95 66.49
N ARG A 440 -29.42 -28.60 67.49
CA ARG A 440 -29.23 -28.62 68.96
C ARG A 440 -28.08 -27.81 69.61
N ARG A 441 -28.46 -26.66 70.18
CA ARG A 441 -27.78 -26.04 71.34
C ARG A 441 -28.46 -26.46 72.64
N ARG A 442 -27.67 -26.89 73.64
CA ARG A 442 -27.91 -26.64 75.07
C ARG A 442 -26.57 -26.38 75.80
N PRO A 443 -26.58 -25.61 76.91
CA PRO A 443 -25.47 -24.79 77.44
C PRO A 443 -24.83 -25.47 78.70
N PRO A 444 -24.07 -24.84 79.64
CA PRO A 444 -23.64 -23.43 79.80
C PRO A 444 -22.18 -23.19 80.27
N SER A 445 -21.83 -21.90 80.44
CA SER A 445 -20.91 -21.30 81.44
C SER A 445 -19.53 -21.91 81.73
N SER A 446 -18.46 -21.11 81.55
CA SER A 446 -17.65 -20.56 82.66
C SER A 446 -16.32 -19.93 82.18
N SER A 447 -16.04 -18.77 82.80
CA SER A 447 -14.74 -18.26 83.24
C SER A 447 -13.53 -18.20 82.29
N THR A 448 -13.12 -16.95 82.03
CA THR A 448 -11.81 -16.39 82.41
C THR A 448 -10.52 -17.04 81.86
N ARG A 449 -9.70 -16.21 81.21
CA ARG A 449 -8.35 -15.78 81.68
C ARG A 449 -7.26 -15.75 80.58
N ARG A 450 -6.83 -14.52 80.29
CA ARG A 450 -5.45 -14.02 80.03
C ARG A 450 -4.63 -14.50 78.81
N LEU A 451 -4.23 -13.48 78.03
CA LEU A 451 -2.95 -13.21 77.34
C LEU A 451 -1.70 -13.84 78.04
N PRO A 452 -0.59 -14.17 77.33
CA PRO A 452 0.34 -13.15 76.79
C PRO A 452 1.09 -13.48 75.47
N ALA A 453 1.82 -12.46 75.00
CA ALA A 453 2.67 -12.39 73.82
C ALA A 453 3.92 -13.28 73.85
N THR A 454 4.56 -13.52 72.69
CA THR A 454 6.03 -13.56 72.51
C THR A 454 6.45 -13.62 71.03
N THR A 455 7.24 -12.61 70.62
CA THR A 455 8.48 -12.64 69.81
C THR A 455 8.81 -13.84 68.90
N SER A 456 9.20 -13.61 67.65
CA SER A 456 10.62 -13.47 67.24
C SER A 456 10.80 -13.50 65.72
N SER A 457 11.91 -12.93 65.28
CA SER A 457 12.32 -12.70 63.89
C SER A 457 13.36 -13.72 63.43
N ALA A 458 13.39 -13.95 62.11
CA ALA A 458 14.55 -14.29 61.28
C ALA A 458 15.26 -15.65 61.49
N ASN A 459 15.18 -16.52 60.48
CA ASN A 459 16.38 -17.08 59.83
C ASN A 459 16.07 -17.70 58.45
N ARG A 460 16.92 -17.39 57.45
CA ARG A 460 17.00 -18.06 56.12
C ARG A 460 17.82 -19.36 56.23
N PRO A 461 17.81 -20.27 55.24
CA PRO A 461 18.78 -20.21 54.14
C PRO A 461 18.29 -20.70 52.75
N ARG A 462 19.09 -20.38 51.73
CA ARG A 462 18.99 -20.77 50.31
C ARG A 462 19.25 -22.27 50.07
N MET A 463 18.59 -22.87 49.07
CA MET A 463 19.17 -23.93 48.24
C MET A 463 18.70 -23.82 46.77
N ARG A 464 19.64 -24.08 45.86
CA ARG A 464 19.52 -24.10 44.39
C ARG A 464 18.92 -25.43 43.90
N LEU A 465 18.23 -25.43 42.77
CA LEU A 465 18.08 -26.58 41.85
C LEU A 465 18.05 -26.09 40.38
N PRO A 466 18.38 -26.96 39.39
CA PRO A 466 19.14 -26.59 38.20
C PRO A 466 18.32 -26.44 36.91
N LEU A 467 18.85 -25.58 36.02
CA LEU A 467 18.41 -25.33 34.65
C LEU A 467 18.72 -26.51 33.71
N LEU A 468 17.67 -27.11 33.15
CA LEU A 468 17.75 -28.02 32.01
C LEU A 468 17.97 -27.22 30.71
N ARG A 469 19.14 -27.37 30.10
CA ARG A 469 19.47 -26.88 28.75
C ARG A 469 18.76 -27.74 27.70
N MET A 470 17.78 -27.18 26.99
CA MET A 470 17.29 -27.75 25.72
C MET A 470 18.17 -27.26 24.57
N LYS A 471 18.73 -28.20 23.78
CA LYS A 471 19.46 -27.92 22.53
C LYS A 471 18.48 -27.71 21.37
N PRO A 472 18.71 -26.75 20.46
CA PRO A 472 17.89 -26.59 19.26
C PRO A 472 18.24 -27.65 18.19
N PRO A 473 17.30 -28.00 17.29
CA PRO A 473 17.51 -29.02 16.27
C PRO A 473 18.44 -28.53 15.14
N ARG A 474 19.39 -29.40 14.76
CA ARG A 474 20.28 -29.23 13.60
C ARG A 474 19.47 -29.30 12.31
N GLN A 475 19.37 -28.18 11.58
CA GLN A 475 18.97 -28.20 10.17
C GLN A 475 20.15 -28.70 9.32
N ARG A 476 19.90 -29.73 8.50
CA ARG A 476 20.84 -30.24 7.50
C ARG A 476 21.01 -29.20 6.41
N ALA A 477 22.21 -28.65 6.28
CA ALA A 477 22.61 -27.84 5.13
C ALA A 477 22.79 -28.73 3.90
N SER A 478 22.02 -28.47 2.85
CA SER A 478 22.24 -28.99 1.50
C SER A 478 23.35 -28.16 0.84
N PRO A 479 24.38 -28.76 0.21
CA PRO A 479 25.36 -27.99 -0.54
C PRO A 479 24.79 -27.67 -1.93
N ILE A 480 24.34 -26.43 -2.13
CA ILE A 480 24.09 -25.89 -3.47
C ILE A 480 25.44 -25.53 -4.08
N GLN A 481 25.82 -26.26 -5.11
CA GLN A 481 27.03 -26.04 -5.91
C GLN A 481 26.94 -24.68 -6.63
N HIS A 482 27.88 -23.79 -6.33
CA HIS A 482 28.16 -22.62 -7.15
C HIS A 482 28.94 -23.04 -8.40
N ASN A 483 28.25 -23.24 -9.52
CA ASN A 483 28.86 -23.20 -10.84
C ASN A 483 28.93 -21.73 -11.31
N ARG A 484 30.07 -21.08 -11.06
CA ARG A 484 30.49 -19.88 -11.80
C ARG A 484 31.64 -20.31 -12.74
N PRO A 485 31.49 -20.20 -14.07
CA PRO A 485 32.62 -20.35 -14.96
C PRO A 485 33.53 -19.12 -14.86
N SER A 486 34.80 -19.41 -14.67
CA SER A 486 35.93 -18.50 -14.69
C SER A 486 36.16 -17.96 -16.10
N SER A 487 35.97 -16.67 -16.31
CA SER A 487 36.55 -15.95 -17.46
C SER A 487 37.64 -15.02 -16.96
N LYS A 488 38.88 -15.41 -17.26
CA LYS A 488 40.09 -14.60 -17.09
C LYS A 488 40.00 -13.39 -18.03
N LEU A 489 39.86 -12.18 -17.48
CA LEU A 489 40.15 -10.93 -18.19
C LEU A 489 41.18 -10.15 -17.38
N LYS A 490 42.38 -10.02 -17.94
CA LYS A 490 43.50 -9.21 -17.44
C LYS A 490 43.11 -7.72 -17.42
N PRO A 491 43.53 -6.91 -16.44
CA PRO A 491 43.37 -5.46 -16.50
C PRO A 491 44.52 -4.84 -17.31
N PRO A 492 44.29 -3.87 -18.21
CA PRO A 492 45.36 -3.03 -18.73
C PRO A 492 45.62 -1.84 -17.80
N ASN A 493 46.91 -1.58 -17.66
CA ASN A 493 47.52 -0.56 -16.82
C ASN A 493 47.00 0.86 -17.03
N SER A 494 47.03 1.56 -15.91
CA SER A 494 47.03 3.00 -15.72
C SER A 494 48.01 3.77 -16.62
N ARG A 495 47.50 4.76 -17.38
CA ARG A 495 48.24 5.99 -17.73
C ARG A 495 47.29 7.18 -17.88
N ARG A 496 47.47 8.14 -16.96
CA ARG A 496 47.33 9.61 -17.07
C ARG A 496 46.36 10.19 -18.12
N CYS A 497 45.36 10.92 -17.64
CA CYS A 497 44.96 12.22 -18.20
C CYS A 497 44.20 13.06 -17.17
N SER A 498 44.96 13.77 -16.34
CA SER A 498 44.53 15.03 -15.74
C SER A 498 44.71 16.15 -16.78
N SER A 499 43.88 17.20 -16.67
CA SER A 499 43.95 18.50 -17.39
C SER A 499 43.17 18.65 -18.70
N ARG A 500 41.96 19.20 -18.57
CA ARG A 500 41.26 20.19 -19.42
C ARG A 500 39.84 20.19 -18.86
N TRP A 501 39.40 21.21 -18.11
CA TRP A 501 38.71 22.37 -18.68
C TRP A 501 38.81 23.54 -17.67
N ARG A 502 39.62 24.55 -17.99
CA ARG A 502 39.52 25.92 -17.46
C ARG A 502 39.95 26.91 -18.56
N ARG A 503 39.26 28.07 -18.57
CA ARG A 503 39.34 29.24 -19.49
C ARG A 503 38.47 29.08 -20.73
N CYS A 504 37.67 30.05 -21.19
CA CYS A 504 37.50 31.49 -20.94
C CYS A 504 36.09 31.85 -21.48
N SER A 505 35.27 32.72 -20.87
CA SER A 505 35.24 34.20 -21.06
C SER A 505 33.85 34.64 -20.50
N SER A 506 33.73 35.54 -19.52
CA SER A 506 33.74 37.01 -19.59
C SER A 506 32.74 37.63 -20.59
N ARG A 507 31.90 38.56 -20.08
CA ARG A 507 30.83 39.39 -20.71
C ARG A 507 29.43 38.74 -20.58
N GLN A 508 28.37 39.36 -20.05
CA GLN A 508 28.01 40.76 -19.83
C GLN A 508 27.14 40.87 -18.56
N ARG A 509 27.42 41.87 -17.71
CA ARG A 509 26.42 42.45 -16.80
C ARG A 509 25.50 43.32 -17.64
N LEU A 510 24.19 43.09 -17.57
CA LEU A 510 23.19 44.12 -17.87
C LEU A 510 22.18 44.16 -16.72
N ARG A 511 22.04 45.37 -16.19
CA ARG A 511 21.14 45.78 -15.13
C ARG A 511 19.69 45.74 -15.63
N SER A 512 18.77 45.21 -14.84
CA SER A 512 17.41 45.77 -14.71
C SER A 512 16.61 45.06 -13.61
N SER A 513 16.39 45.78 -12.51
CA SER A 513 15.21 45.68 -11.65
C SER A 513 14.76 47.14 -11.41
N PRO A 514 13.50 47.48 -11.04
CA PRO A 514 12.47 46.62 -10.45
C PRO A 514 11.03 46.86 -10.98
N ARG A 515 10.09 45.94 -10.73
CA ARG A 515 8.67 46.29 -10.59
C ARG A 515 8.06 45.59 -9.38
N LYS A 516 7.81 46.39 -8.34
CA LYS A 516 6.87 46.11 -7.25
C LYS A 516 5.46 46.13 -7.83
N TRP A 517 4.66 45.11 -7.52
CA TRP A 517 3.19 45.21 -7.57
C TRP A 517 2.68 44.91 -6.17
N THR A 518 2.03 45.91 -5.59
CA THR A 518 1.19 45.81 -4.40
C THR A 518 -0.24 45.82 -4.92
N CYS A 519 -1.10 44.92 -4.43
CA CYS A 519 -2.55 45.05 -4.57
C CYS A 519 -3.16 45.22 -3.18
N ARG A 520 -4.03 46.23 -3.09
CA ARG A 520 -5.07 46.41 -2.09
C ARG A 520 -6.14 45.34 -2.21
#